data_AF-A0A8K0CQD8-F1
#
_entry.id   AF-A0A8K0CQD8-F1
#
_cell.length_a   1.000
_cell.length_b   1.000
_cell.length_c   1.000
_cell.angle_alpha   90.00
_cell.angle_beta   90.00
_cell.angle_gamma   90.00
#
_symmetry.space_group_name_H-M   'P 1'
#
loop_
_entity.id
_entity.type
_entity.pdbx_description
1 polymer ?
#
loop_
_entity_poly.entity_id
_entity_poly.type
_entity_poly.pdbx_seq_one_letter_code
_entity_poly.pdbx_strand_id
1 'polypeptide(L)'
;KKAWARPLKNKTSAKVINAFEKVFQQSGTTPENLQSDKGKEFVAHDTDNLIYFRVQYHDEYCNEAYIKQMSGLALNYFKEDETRMMYRDKAAWYACRIPAGDYENIQSIIKVINQHEIIQKLLNFEYDKTTKRVSLNMKDEVAFLGLSQRLCIQLEYEPGINIAKYPRPLHPANIWVGLPTQMLV
;
A
#
# COMPACT_ATOMS: atom_id res chain seq x y z
N LYS A 1 -12.03 -34.76 -12.71
CA LYS A 1 -11.69 -33.51 -11.98
C LYS A 1 -10.97 -33.89 -10.68
N LYS A 2 -9.81 -33.31 -10.39
CA LYS A 2 -9.08 -33.52 -9.12
C LYS A 2 -9.42 -32.37 -8.18
N ALA A 3 -9.53 -32.65 -6.89
CA ALA A 3 -9.76 -31.63 -5.86
C ALA A 3 -8.73 -31.84 -4.74
N TRP A 4 -8.15 -30.74 -4.27
CA TRP A 4 -7.26 -30.73 -3.11
C TRP A 4 -7.79 -29.76 -2.08
N ALA A 5 -7.70 -30.15 -0.82
CA ALA A 5 -8.06 -29.29 0.30
C ALA A 5 -6.97 -29.39 1.36
N ARG A 6 -6.60 -28.24 1.93
CA ARG A 6 -5.70 -28.17 3.08
C ARG A 6 -6.30 -27.19 4.10
N PRO A 7 -6.56 -27.65 5.34
CA PRO A 7 -7.06 -26.76 6.37
C PRO A 7 -5.97 -25.77 6.79
N LEU A 8 -6.35 -24.51 6.94
CA LEU A 8 -5.50 -23.45 7.46
C LEU A 8 -6.08 -22.95 8.78
N LYS A 9 -5.26 -22.92 9.83
CA LYS A 9 -5.66 -22.40 11.15
C LYS A 9 -5.98 -20.91 11.11
N ASN A 10 -5.19 -20.14 10.35
CA ASN A 10 -5.37 -18.71 10.09
C ASN A 10 -5.24 -18.44 8.57
N LYS A 11 -6.08 -17.57 8.01
CA LYS A 11 -6.09 -17.20 6.59
C LYS A 11 -5.27 -15.92 6.33
N THR A 12 -3.94 -16.05 6.32
CA THR A 12 -3.03 -14.97 5.91
C THR A 12 -2.42 -15.26 4.53
N SER A 13 -2.01 -14.22 3.80
CA SER A 13 -1.45 -14.37 2.43
C SER A 13 -0.28 -15.35 2.39
N ALA A 14 0.65 -15.23 3.34
CA ALA A 14 1.80 -16.14 3.44
C ALA A 14 1.41 -17.61 3.69
N LYS A 15 0.40 -17.87 4.53
CA LYS A 15 -0.08 -19.24 4.79
C LYS A 15 -0.80 -19.83 3.60
N VAL A 16 -1.50 -19.00 2.84
CA VAL A 16 -2.24 -19.39 1.64
C VAL A 16 -1.27 -19.69 0.50
N ILE A 17 -0.25 -18.87 0.28
CA ILE A 17 0.83 -19.15 -0.67
C ILE A 17 1.52 -20.48 -0.34
N ASN A 18 1.94 -20.69 0.91
CA ASN A 18 2.58 -21.94 1.33
C ASN A 18 1.65 -23.17 1.14
N ALA A 19 0.34 -22.99 1.35
CA ALA A 19 -0.63 -24.05 1.13
C ALA A 19 -0.72 -24.44 -0.35
N PHE A 20 -0.76 -23.45 -1.25
CA PHE A 20 -0.74 -23.68 -2.70
C PHE A 20 0.54 -24.38 -3.15
N GLU A 21 1.71 -23.90 -2.73
CA GLU A 21 3.00 -24.53 -3.07
C GLU A 21 3.01 -26.03 -2.73
N LYS A 22 2.60 -26.37 -1.51
CA LYS A 22 2.55 -27.77 -1.08
C LYS A 22 1.49 -28.57 -1.84
N VAL A 23 0.37 -27.95 -2.21
CA VAL A 23 -0.64 -28.62 -3.05
C VAL A 23 -0.09 -28.89 -4.44
N PHE A 24 0.61 -27.94 -5.06
CA PHE A 24 1.21 -28.09 -6.39
C PHE A 24 2.37 -29.09 -6.41
N GLN A 25 3.17 -29.14 -5.35
CA GLN A 25 4.19 -30.18 -5.17
C GLN A 25 3.58 -31.57 -5.04
N GLN A 26 2.53 -31.71 -4.22
CA GLN A 26 1.85 -32.98 -4.00
C GLN A 26 1.04 -33.45 -5.21
N SER A 27 0.52 -32.52 -6.00
CA SER A 27 -0.19 -32.82 -7.23
C SER A 27 0.73 -33.17 -8.40
N GLY A 28 2.01 -32.82 -8.32
CA GLY A 28 2.95 -32.87 -9.44
C GLY A 28 2.58 -31.93 -10.59
N THR A 29 1.72 -30.94 -10.36
CA THR A 29 1.18 -30.04 -11.39
C THR A 29 1.00 -28.63 -10.86
N THR A 30 1.57 -27.66 -11.57
CA THR A 30 1.38 -26.22 -11.33
C THR A 30 0.41 -25.67 -12.37
N PRO A 31 -0.72 -25.05 -11.97
CA PRO A 31 -1.67 -24.48 -12.92
C PRO A 31 -1.10 -23.22 -13.59
N GLU A 32 -1.39 -23.03 -14.89
CA GLU A 32 -1.05 -21.81 -15.62
C GLU A 32 -1.88 -20.60 -15.17
N ASN A 33 -3.13 -20.84 -14.73
CA ASN A 33 -4.06 -19.82 -14.26
C ASN A 33 -4.68 -20.23 -12.92
N LEU A 34 -4.81 -19.28 -11.99
CA LEU A 34 -5.42 -19.47 -10.69
C LEU A 34 -6.63 -18.54 -10.55
N GLN A 35 -7.81 -19.12 -10.31
CA GLN A 35 -9.02 -18.37 -10.01
C GLN A 35 -9.27 -18.42 -8.51
N SER A 36 -9.30 -17.26 -7.86
CA SER A 36 -9.69 -17.11 -6.46
C SER A 36 -10.93 -16.23 -6.36
N ASP A 37 -11.59 -16.27 -5.19
CA ASP A 37 -12.49 -15.19 -4.83
C ASP A 37 -11.69 -13.91 -4.50
N LYS A 38 -12.40 -12.86 -4.10
CA LYS A 38 -11.79 -11.57 -3.68
C LYS A 38 -11.24 -11.62 -2.25
N GLY A 39 -10.84 -12.79 -1.76
CA GLY A 39 -10.25 -12.98 -0.44
C GLY A 39 -8.95 -12.20 -0.28
N LYS A 40 -8.80 -11.53 0.87
CA LYS A 40 -7.66 -10.67 1.22
C LYS A 40 -6.30 -11.36 1.13
N GLU A 41 -6.29 -12.66 1.42
CA GLU A 41 -5.13 -13.55 1.36
C GLU A 41 -4.56 -13.75 -0.05
N PHE A 42 -5.32 -13.42 -1.09
CA PHE A 42 -4.92 -13.58 -2.49
C PHE A 42 -4.53 -12.23 -3.13
N VAL A 43 -4.72 -11.11 -2.41
CA VAL A 43 -4.72 -9.76 -2.98
C VAL A 43 -3.79 -8.80 -2.24
N ALA A 44 -3.62 -8.94 -0.92
CA ALA A 44 -2.85 -7.98 -0.13
C ALA A 44 -1.44 -8.50 0.18
N HIS A 45 -0.43 -7.79 -0.34
CA HIS A 45 0.91 -7.77 0.24
C HIS A 45 1.02 -6.58 1.21
N ASP A 46 1.30 -6.85 2.49
CA ASP A 46 1.41 -5.83 3.54
C ASP A 46 2.54 -4.81 3.30
N THR A 47 3.38 -5.09 2.31
CA THR A 47 4.50 -4.27 1.89
C THR A 47 4.07 -3.14 0.95
N ASP A 48 2.89 -3.21 0.34
CA ASP A 48 2.55 -2.30 -0.76
C ASP A 48 2.02 -0.94 -0.30
N ASN A 49 1.63 -0.78 0.98
CA ASN A 49 1.10 0.47 1.49
C ASN A 49 2.20 1.31 2.13
N LEU A 50 2.85 2.13 1.30
CA LEU A 50 3.88 3.08 1.74
C LEU A 50 3.40 4.52 1.65
N ILE A 51 3.78 5.33 2.63
CA ILE A 51 3.80 6.79 2.54
C ILE A 51 5.26 7.21 2.65
N TYR A 52 5.76 7.93 1.66
CA TYR A 52 7.14 8.40 1.65
C TYR A 52 7.21 9.92 1.56
N PHE A 53 8.17 10.49 2.26
CA PHE A 53 8.28 11.93 2.38
C PHE A 53 9.71 12.41 2.55
N ARG A 54 9.90 13.69 2.26
CA ARG A 54 11.13 14.43 2.47
C ARG A 54 10.82 15.85 2.94
N VAL A 55 11.53 16.30 3.97
CA VAL A 55 11.33 17.62 4.57
C VAL A 55 11.93 18.73 3.69
N GLN A 56 13.13 18.50 3.12
CA GLN A 56 13.84 19.49 2.30
C GLN A 56 13.78 19.14 0.80
N TYR A 57 13.53 20.16 -0.03
CA TYR A 57 13.42 19.97 -1.48
C TYR A 57 14.79 20.08 -2.14
N HIS A 58 15.20 19.05 -2.89
CA HIS A 58 16.32 19.13 -3.82
C HIS A 58 15.97 18.34 -5.08
N ASP A 59 16.07 18.99 -6.24
CA ASP A 59 15.66 18.44 -7.54
C ASP A 59 16.29 17.08 -7.84
N GLU A 60 17.56 16.91 -7.50
CA GLU A 60 18.33 15.68 -7.74
C GLU A 60 17.75 14.43 -7.06
N TYR A 61 16.99 14.59 -5.97
CA TYR A 61 16.38 13.46 -5.23
C TYR A 61 14.85 13.44 -5.30
N CYS A 62 14.21 14.44 -5.91
CA CYS A 62 12.76 14.54 -6.04
C CYS A 62 12.25 14.15 -7.44
N ASN A 63 13.07 13.48 -8.24
CA ASN A 63 12.68 12.93 -9.55
C ASN A 63 12.12 11.49 -9.42
N GLU A 64 11.32 11.09 -10.41
CA GLU A 64 10.62 9.82 -10.45
C GLU A 64 11.57 8.61 -10.33
N ALA A 65 12.73 8.64 -10.99
CA ALA A 65 13.68 7.54 -10.97
C ALA A 65 14.22 7.29 -9.56
N TYR A 66 14.58 8.36 -8.83
CA TYR A 66 15.04 8.25 -7.45
C TYR A 66 13.94 7.74 -6.52
N ILE A 67 12.72 8.29 -6.65
CA ILE A 67 11.56 7.87 -5.84
C ILE A 67 11.26 6.38 -6.04
N LYS A 68 11.33 5.90 -7.29
CA LYS A 68 11.14 4.47 -7.62
C LYS A 68 12.24 3.60 -7.01
N GLN A 69 13.50 4.06 -7.05
CA GLN A 69 14.61 3.35 -6.42
C GLN A 69 14.44 3.29 -4.90
N MET A 70 14.18 4.43 -4.26
CA MET A 70 14.02 4.57 -2.82
C MET A 70 12.82 3.76 -2.30
N SER A 71 11.69 3.80 -2.99
CA SER A 71 10.52 2.96 -2.64
C SER A 71 10.84 1.47 -2.75
N GLY A 72 11.59 1.04 -3.78
CA GLY A 72 12.05 -0.33 -3.91
C GLY A 72 12.97 -0.78 -2.76
N LEU A 73 13.90 0.08 -2.32
CA LEU A 73 14.76 -0.18 -1.17
C LEU A 73 13.95 -0.29 0.13
N ALA A 74 12.99 0.62 0.34
CA ALA A 74 12.10 0.58 1.49
C ALA A 74 11.27 -0.72 1.53
N LEU A 75 10.73 -1.14 0.38
CA LEU A 75 9.98 -2.40 0.26
C LEU A 75 10.84 -3.61 0.66
N ASN A 76 12.08 -3.69 0.17
CA ASN A 76 12.98 -4.79 0.52
C ASN A 76 13.32 -4.77 2.01
N TYR A 77 13.60 -3.59 2.57
CA TYR A 77 13.86 -3.42 3.99
C TYR A 77 12.69 -3.90 4.87
N PHE A 78 11.44 -3.59 4.51
CA PHE A 78 10.27 -4.06 5.25
C PHE A 78 9.96 -5.54 5.05
N LYS A 79 10.41 -6.15 3.94
CA LYS A 79 10.34 -7.60 3.73
C LYS A 79 11.31 -8.37 4.63
N GLU A 80 12.47 -7.78 4.91
CA GLU A 80 13.47 -8.39 5.80
C GLU A 80 13.07 -8.30 7.27
N ASP A 81 12.38 -7.22 7.67
CA ASP A 81 11.91 -7.03 9.04
C ASP A 81 10.53 -6.37 9.07
N GLU A 82 9.50 -7.21 9.18
CA GLU A 82 8.10 -6.78 9.19
C GLU A 82 7.71 -6.00 10.45
N THR A 83 8.55 -5.96 11.50
CA THR A 83 8.27 -5.20 12.72
C THR A 83 8.61 -3.73 12.56
N ARG A 84 9.40 -3.37 11.55
CA ARG A 84 9.81 -1.99 11.31
C ARG A 84 8.71 -1.22 10.59
N MET A 85 8.48 -0.01 11.11
CA MET A 85 7.45 0.90 10.60
C MET A 85 8.03 2.04 9.75
N MET A 86 9.35 2.24 9.79
CA MET A 86 10.01 3.31 9.04
C MET A 86 11.35 2.84 8.46
N TYR A 87 11.58 3.27 7.23
CA TYR A 87 12.85 3.23 6.52
C TYR A 87 13.35 4.66 6.31
N ARG A 88 14.67 4.86 6.46
CA ARG A 88 15.33 6.13 6.15
C ARG A 88 16.49 5.87 5.20
N ASP A 89 16.52 6.61 4.12
CA ASP A 89 17.60 6.60 3.14
C ASP A 89 18.66 7.68 3.46
N LYS A 90 19.86 7.52 2.89
CA LYS A 90 21.00 8.43 2.96
C LYS A 90 20.67 9.84 2.47
N ALA A 91 19.77 10.01 1.48
CA ALA A 91 19.35 11.33 0.99
C ALA A 91 18.26 12.00 1.85
N ALA A 92 18.08 11.53 3.09
CA ALA A 92 17.06 12.00 4.04
C ALA A 92 15.61 11.81 3.54
N TRP A 93 15.38 10.80 2.71
CA TRP A 93 14.05 10.28 2.46
C TRP A 93 13.60 9.38 3.59
N TYR A 94 12.31 9.46 3.89
CA TYR A 94 11.63 8.62 4.87
C TYR A 94 10.52 7.86 4.14
N ALA A 95 10.38 6.58 4.45
CA ALA A 95 9.23 5.78 4.03
C ALA A 95 8.63 5.13 5.27
N CYS A 96 7.33 5.32 5.46
CA CYS A 96 6.55 4.70 6.50
C CYS A 96 5.69 3.58 5.92
N ARG A 97 5.72 2.42 6.57
CA ARG A 97 4.84 1.30 6.24
C ARG A 97 3.51 1.51 6.94
N ILE A 98 2.43 1.52 6.16
CA ILE A 98 1.08 1.50 6.69
C ILE A 98 0.64 0.03 6.78
N PRO A 99 0.33 -0.49 7.98
CA PRO A 99 -0.08 -1.88 8.12
C PRO A 99 -1.30 -2.16 7.25
N ALA A 100 -1.22 -3.14 6.36
CA ALA A 100 -2.38 -3.57 5.61
C ALA A 100 -3.41 -4.14 6.59
N GLY A 101 -4.53 -3.43 6.73
CA GLY A 101 -5.67 -3.87 7.50
C GLY A 101 -6.75 -4.43 6.58
N ASP A 102 -7.73 -5.11 7.17
CA ASP A 102 -9.01 -5.42 6.52
C ASP A 102 -9.79 -4.11 6.35
N TYR A 103 -9.38 -3.29 5.39
CA TYR A 103 -10.03 -2.02 5.15
C TYR A 103 -11.40 -2.26 4.50
N GLU A 104 -12.47 -2.02 5.24
CA GLU A 104 -13.83 -2.14 4.70
C GLU A 104 -14.24 -0.95 3.83
N ASN A 105 -13.62 0.22 4.02
CA ASN A 105 -13.95 1.47 3.32
C ASN A 105 -12.79 2.47 3.38
N ILE A 106 -12.91 3.59 2.67
CA ILE A 106 -11.89 4.65 2.65
C ILE A 106 -11.62 5.20 4.06
N GLN A 107 -12.65 5.30 4.92
CA GLN A 107 -12.47 5.80 6.28
C GLN A 107 -11.62 4.88 7.14
N SER A 108 -11.66 3.55 6.95
CA SER A 108 -10.79 2.63 7.70
C SER A 108 -9.33 2.74 7.28
N ILE A 109 -9.04 2.98 5.99
CA ILE A 109 -7.69 3.31 5.50
C ILE A 109 -7.19 4.59 6.18
N ILE A 110 -7.98 5.65 6.10
CA ILE A 110 -7.62 6.96 6.65
C ILE A 110 -7.42 6.91 8.16
N LYS A 111 -8.28 6.18 8.87
CA LYS A 111 -8.13 5.97 10.32
C LYS A 111 -6.77 5.34 10.64
N VAL A 112 -6.35 4.32 9.91
CA VAL A 112 -5.06 3.66 10.14
C VAL A 112 -3.89 4.60 9.81
N ILE A 113 -3.96 5.34 8.69
CA ILE A 113 -2.92 6.32 8.34
C ILE A 113 -2.80 7.41 9.41
N ASN A 114 -3.92 7.97 9.87
CA ASN A 114 -3.94 9.06 10.85
C ASN A 114 -3.56 8.61 12.26
N GLN A 115 -3.56 7.31 12.55
CA GLN A 115 -3.10 6.74 13.82
C GLN A 115 -1.62 6.31 13.78
N HIS A 116 -0.99 6.35 12.61
CA HIS A 116 0.40 5.96 12.47
C HIS A 116 1.31 6.94 13.21
N GLU A 117 2.17 6.43 14.09
CA GLU A 117 2.93 7.21 15.09
C GLU A 117 3.69 8.41 14.51
N ILE A 118 4.32 8.21 13.36
CA ILE A 118 5.12 9.20 12.66
C ILE A 118 4.24 10.12 11.79
N ILE A 119 3.44 9.53 10.90
CA ILE A 119 2.59 10.25 9.94
C ILE A 119 1.61 11.20 10.65
N GLN A 120 0.99 10.79 11.76
CA GLN A 120 0.03 11.64 12.48
C GLN A 120 0.63 12.96 12.99
N LYS A 121 1.95 13.03 13.16
CA LYS A 121 2.66 14.26 13.57
C LYS A 121 2.87 15.21 12.40
N LEU A 122 3.00 14.66 11.19
CA LEU A 122 3.28 15.42 9.96
C LEU A 122 2.02 15.88 9.25
N LEU A 123 0.96 15.07 9.28
CA LEU A 123 -0.23 15.29 8.48
C LEU A 123 -1.47 14.60 9.03
N ASN A 124 -2.61 14.93 8.45
CA ASN A 124 -3.89 14.26 8.66
C ASN A 124 -4.63 14.14 7.34
N PHE A 125 -5.17 12.95 7.04
CA PHE A 125 -6.11 12.75 5.95
C PHE A 125 -7.54 12.95 6.45
N GLU A 126 -8.37 13.58 5.63
CA GLU A 126 -9.80 13.79 5.89
C GLU A 126 -10.62 13.19 4.77
N TYR A 127 -11.79 12.66 5.11
CA TYR A 127 -12.74 12.12 4.14
C TYR A 127 -14.05 12.88 4.22
N ASP A 128 -14.38 13.57 3.14
CA ASP A 128 -15.68 14.19 2.97
C ASP A 128 -16.69 13.15 2.51
N LYS A 129 -17.66 12.83 3.37
CA LYS A 129 -18.70 11.83 3.08
C LYS A 129 -19.65 12.26 1.96
N THR A 130 -19.82 13.56 1.73
CA THR A 130 -20.72 14.12 0.71
C THR A 130 -20.09 13.98 -0.66
N THR A 131 -18.84 14.44 -0.80
CA THR A 131 -18.12 14.37 -2.09
C THR A 131 -17.39 13.05 -2.30
N LYS A 132 -17.27 12.24 -1.23
CA LYS A 132 -16.47 11.00 -1.17
C LYS A 132 -15.00 11.23 -1.53
N ARG A 133 -14.49 12.44 -1.32
CA ARG A 133 -13.10 12.81 -1.61
C ARG A 133 -12.24 12.77 -0.36
N VAL A 134 -10.97 12.47 -0.57
CA VAL A 134 -9.95 12.45 0.49
C VAL A 134 -9.10 13.69 0.36
N SER A 135 -8.98 14.49 1.41
CA SER A 135 -8.07 15.64 1.43
C SER A 135 -6.94 15.43 2.43
N LEU A 136 -5.81 16.06 2.16
CA LEU A 136 -4.64 16.07 3.00
C LEU A 136 -4.50 17.43 3.70
N ASN A 137 -4.33 17.41 5.03
CA ASN A 137 -3.98 18.57 5.82
C ASN A 137 -2.59 18.37 6.42
N MET A 138 -1.65 19.22 6.02
CA MET A 138 -0.28 19.21 6.54
C MET A 138 -0.22 19.89 7.91
N LYS A 139 0.47 19.29 8.86
CA LYS A 139 0.77 19.86 10.19
C LYS A 139 2.17 20.44 10.26
N ASP A 140 3.07 19.94 9.41
CA ASP A 140 4.46 20.35 9.32
C ASP A 140 4.86 20.55 7.85
N GLU A 141 5.93 21.30 7.62
CA GLU A 141 6.45 21.54 6.27
C GLU A 141 7.13 20.29 5.72
N VAL A 142 6.59 19.79 4.61
CA VAL A 142 7.15 18.65 3.89
C VAL A 142 7.33 19.05 2.44
N ALA A 143 8.57 19.12 1.99
CA ALA A 143 8.92 19.44 0.61
C ALA A 143 8.35 18.46 -0.41
N PHE A 144 8.33 17.17 -0.07
CA PHE A 144 7.75 16.13 -0.91
C PHE A 144 7.01 15.10 -0.08
N LEU A 145 5.78 14.79 -0.49
CA LEU A 145 5.01 13.67 0.03
C LEU A 145 4.45 12.86 -1.13
N GLY A 146 4.60 11.55 -1.07
CA GLY A 146 4.03 10.64 -2.04
C GLY A 146 3.50 9.37 -1.38
N LEU A 147 2.64 8.68 -2.11
CA LEU A 147 2.06 7.42 -1.70
C LEU A 147 2.52 6.32 -2.64
N SER A 148 2.52 5.10 -2.12
CA SER A 148 2.53 3.89 -2.95
C SER A 148 1.41 3.92 -3.99
N GLN A 149 1.64 3.26 -5.13
CA GLN A 149 0.67 3.22 -6.23
C GLN A 149 -0.72 2.77 -5.78
N ARG A 150 -0.79 1.75 -4.91
CA ARG A 150 -2.06 1.25 -4.37
C ARG A 150 -2.81 2.32 -3.58
N LEU A 151 -2.14 2.99 -2.63
CA LEU A 151 -2.75 4.06 -1.85
C LEU A 151 -3.13 5.26 -2.70
N CYS A 152 -2.30 5.63 -3.69
CA CYS A 152 -2.63 6.65 -4.67
C CYS A 152 -3.98 6.35 -5.33
N ILE A 153 -4.12 5.15 -5.90
CA ILE A 153 -5.32 4.73 -6.60
C ILE A 153 -6.54 4.69 -5.65
N GLN A 154 -6.40 4.07 -4.48
CA GLN A 154 -7.52 3.95 -3.52
C GLN A 154 -8.00 5.31 -3.01
N LEU A 155 -7.08 6.26 -2.83
CA LEU A 155 -7.37 7.61 -2.35
C LEU A 155 -7.55 8.63 -3.51
N GLU A 156 -7.52 8.16 -4.76
CA GLU A 156 -7.63 8.92 -6.02
C GLU A 156 -6.60 10.04 -6.22
N TYR A 157 -5.41 9.88 -5.65
CA TYR A 157 -4.25 10.67 -6.04
C TYR A 157 -3.57 10.09 -7.26
N GLU A 158 -3.08 10.95 -8.15
CA GLU A 158 -2.28 10.50 -9.30
C GLU A 158 -0.94 9.92 -8.81
N PRO A 159 -0.52 8.73 -9.26
CA PRO A 159 0.77 8.15 -8.88
C PRO A 159 1.94 9.06 -9.25
N GLY A 160 2.93 9.17 -8.36
CA GLY A 160 4.16 9.91 -8.62
C GLY A 160 4.07 11.42 -8.41
N ILE A 161 2.89 11.98 -8.15
CA ILE A 161 2.77 13.41 -7.84
C ILE A 161 3.21 13.70 -6.39
N ASN A 162 3.67 14.93 -6.18
CA ASN A 162 3.87 15.45 -4.83
C ASN A 162 2.53 15.92 -4.24
N ILE A 163 1.90 15.06 -3.44
CA ILE A 163 0.57 15.35 -2.87
C ILE A 163 0.60 16.48 -1.84
N ALA A 164 1.79 16.87 -1.33
CA ALA A 164 1.91 18.06 -0.48
C ALA A 164 1.60 19.35 -1.27
N LYS A 165 1.85 19.38 -2.58
CA LYS A 165 1.49 20.49 -3.47
C LYS A 165 0.06 20.40 -4.00
N TYR A 166 -0.49 19.18 -4.06
CA TYR A 166 -1.82 18.89 -4.56
C TYR A 166 -2.62 18.09 -3.52
N PRO A 167 -3.01 18.72 -2.39
CA PRO A 167 -3.58 18.03 -1.23
C PRO A 167 -5.04 17.57 -1.43
N ARG A 168 -5.62 17.79 -2.62
CA ARG A 168 -7.00 17.41 -2.93
C ARG A 168 -7.04 16.74 -4.30
N PRO A 169 -7.44 15.46 -4.38
CA PRO A 169 -7.63 14.75 -5.62
C PRO A 169 -8.88 15.25 -6.35
N LEU A 170 -8.88 15.10 -7.68
CA LEU A 170 -10.00 15.51 -8.53
C LEU A 170 -11.20 14.56 -8.44
N HIS A 171 -10.97 13.30 -8.08
CA HIS A 171 -11.98 12.25 -8.13
C HIS A 171 -12.33 11.68 -6.76
N PRO A 172 -13.54 11.11 -6.60
CA PRO A 172 -13.95 10.48 -5.35
C PRO A 172 -13.19 9.18 -5.07
N ALA A 173 -12.62 9.06 -3.88
CA ALA A 173 -11.85 7.90 -3.45
C ALA A 173 -12.68 6.61 -3.51
N ASN A 174 -12.03 5.52 -3.90
CA ASN A 174 -12.69 4.24 -4.09
C ASN A 174 -11.78 3.08 -3.69
N ILE A 175 -12.18 2.39 -2.63
CA ILE A 175 -11.40 1.30 -2.04
C ILE A 175 -11.20 0.11 -2.99
N TRP A 176 -12.12 -0.05 -3.95
CA TRP A 176 -12.11 -1.14 -4.92
C TRP A 176 -11.15 -0.89 -6.09
N VAL A 177 -10.68 0.35 -6.26
CA VAL A 177 -9.70 0.72 -7.29
C VAL A 177 -8.32 0.48 -6.69
N GLY A 178 -7.47 -0.30 -7.36
CA GLY A 178 -6.17 -0.74 -6.83
C GLY A 178 -6.13 -2.22 -6.42
N LEU A 179 -7.22 -2.96 -6.62
CA LEU A 179 -7.17 -4.41 -6.74
C LEU A 179 -6.53 -4.78 -8.09
N PRO A 180 -5.73 -5.86 -8.19
CA PRO A 180 -5.17 -6.30 -9.46
C PRO A 180 -6.28 -6.44 -10.51
N THR A 181 -6.05 -5.88 -11.69
CA THR A 181 -7.00 -5.83 -12.82
C THR A 181 -7.52 -7.22 -13.25
N GLN A 182 -6.82 -8.29 -12.84
CA GLN A 182 -7.24 -9.70 -13.01
C GLN A 182 -8.50 -10.10 -12.20
N MET A 183 -9.12 -9.17 -11.47
CA MET A 183 -10.39 -9.39 -10.75
C MET A 183 -11.56 -8.53 -11.25
N LEU A 184 -11.41 -7.88 -12.41
CA LEU A 184 -12.53 -7.29 -13.13
C LEU A 184 -13.11 -8.34 -14.08
N VAL A 185 -14.42 -8.59 -13.90
CA VAL A 185 -15.24 -9.54 -14.66
C VAL A 185 -15.19 -9.21 -16.15
#